data_AF-A0AAU4TRU1-F1
#
_entry.id   AF-A0AAU4TRU1-F1
#
_cell.length_a   1.000
_cell.length_b   1.000
_cell.length_c   1.000
_cell.angle_alpha   90.00
_cell.angle_beta   90.00
_cell.angle_gamma   90.00
#
_symmetry.space_group_name_H-M   'P 1'
#
loop_
_entity.id
_entity.type
_entity.pdbx_description
1 polymer ?
#
loop_
_entity_poly.entity_id
_entity_poly.type
_entity_poly.pdbx_seq_one_letter_code
_entity_poly.pdbx_strand_id
1 'polypeptide(L)'
;MRRCVIAMAGVAVGAGLLSGCGAIDLPLAAVQLGADGKPHALIRPCGDDRVQGLSLTGTKAKDGSGPNLSGWHVPDTVRPGNAGFPLFSPLTDWHARPSGTQTPVADYTYQLGFMKGESNYEYSVTLTFRTADLAKLKPGQVWADDRAMSLGEFEKLAEDSC
;
A
#
# COMPACT_ATOMS: atom_id res chain seq x y z
N MET A 1 43.32 30.27 -43.76
CA MET A 1 42.16 30.72 -44.56
C MET A 1 41.51 29.53 -45.24
N ARG A 2 40.35 29.09 -44.73
CA ARG A 2 39.17 28.63 -45.50
C ARG A 2 38.13 28.16 -44.47
N ARG A 3 37.09 28.98 -44.32
CA ARG A 3 35.85 28.68 -43.59
C ARG A 3 34.98 27.81 -44.49
N CYS A 4 34.32 26.80 -43.93
CA CYS A 4 33.05 26.29 -44.43
C CYS A 4 32.13 25.96 -43.26
N VAL A 5 30.86 26.22 -43.49
CA VAL A 5 29.77 26.48 -42.55
C VAL A 5 28.88 25.25 -42.43
N ILE A 6 28.47 24.95 -41.19
CA ILE A 6 27.24 24.30 -40.68
C ILE A 6 26.67 23.09 -41.45
N ALA A 7 26.49 21.98 -40.71
CA ALA A 7 25.27 21.18 -40.79
C ALA A 7 24.94 20.64 -39.38
N MET A 8 23.92 21.23 -38.74
CA MET A 8 23.23 20.59 -37.63
C MET A 8 22.49 19.37 -38.19
N ALA A 9 22.85 18.18 -37.72
CA ALA A 9 22.04 16.98 -37.86
C ALA A 9 21.79 16.46 -36.44
N GLY A 10 20.54 16.57 -36.01
CA GLY A 10 20.08 16.09 -34.71
C GLY A 10 20.28 14.58 -34.59
N VAL A 11 20.86 14.15 -33.48
CA VAL A 11 20.84 12.76 -33.08
C VAL A 11 19.88 12.66 -31.91
N ALA A 12 18.63 12.34 -32.22
CA ALA A 12 17.71 11.76 -31.26
C ALA A 12 18.19 10.33 -30.99
N VAL A 13 19.06 10.13 -29.99
CA VAL A 13 19.29 8.79 -29.44
C VAL A 13 18.20 8.56 -28.41
N GLY A 14 17.27 7.67 -28.77
CA GLY A 14 16.11 7.31 -27.97
C GLY A 14 16.52 6.92 -26.55
N ALA A 15 15.89 7.56 -25.57
CA ALA A 15 15.82 7.03 -24.24
C ALA A 15 15.05 5.70 -24.33
N GLY A 16 15.78 4.59 -24.21
CA GLY A 16 15.18 3.29 -24.00
C GLY A 16 14.37 3.35 -22.72
N LEU A 17 13.05 3.45 -22.86
CA LEU A 17 12.14 3.19 -21.77
C LEU A 17 12.34 1.72 -21.41
N LEU A 18 13.06 1.49 -20.32
CA LEU A 18 13.08 0.21 -19.65
C LEU A 18 11.64 -0.04 -19.21
N SER A 19 10.87 -0.74 -20.05
CA SER A 19 9.58 -1.31 -19.67
C SER A 19 9.86 -2.40 -18.65
N GLY A 20 10.06 -1.99 -17.40
CA GLY A 20 10.10 -2.90 -16.28
C GLY A 20 8.74 -3.57 -16.18
N CYS A 21 8.68 -4.88 -16.43
CA CYS A 21 7.55 -5.73 -16.09
C CYS A 21 7.43 -5.85 -14.56
N GLY A 22 7.17 -4.73 -13.89
CA GLY A 22 6.87 -4.66 -12.47
C GLY A 22 5.40 -4.35 -12.27
N ALA A 23 4.82 -4.88 -11.19
CA ALA A 23 3.53 -4.44 -10.71
C ALA A 23 3.57 -2.93 -10.44
N ILE A 24 2.51 -2.22 -10.77
CA ILE A 24 2.37 -0.79 -10.43
C ILE A 24 1.90 -0.71 -8.98
N ASP A 25 2.57 0.10 -8.16
CA ASP A 25 2.09 0.39 -6.81
C ASP A 25 0.86 1.31 -6.88
N LEU A 26 -0.26 0.86 -6.33
CA LEU A 26 -1.52 1.62 -6.30
C LEU A 26 -1.94 1.98 -4.86
N PRO A 27 -2.51 3.18 -4.63
CA PRO A 27 -2.93 3.67 -3.32
C PRO A 27 -4.27 3.08 -2.87
N LEU A 28 -4.38 1.75 -2.83
CA LEU A 28 -5.62 1.01 -2.56
C LEU A 28 -5.76 0.55 -1.10
N ALA A 29 -4.95 1.10 -0.20
CA ALA A 29 -5.02 0.82 1.23
C ALA A 29 -4.92 2.11 2.06
N ALA A 30 -5.67 2.14 3.16
CA ALA A 30 -5.63 3.21 4.13
C ALA A 30 -5.75 2.67 5.55
N VAL A 31 -5.32 3.46 6.54
CA VAL A 31 -5.56 3.17 7.96
C VAL A 31 -6.14 4.41 8.64
N GLN A 32 -7.10 4.21 9.52
CA GLN A 32 -7.73 5.28 10.30
C GLN A 32 -7.86 4.89 11.77
N LEU A 33 -8.17 5.85 12.64
CA LEU A 33 -8.66 5.56 13.98
C LEU A 33 -10.18 5.45 13.95
N GLY A 34 -10.71 4.32 14.43
CA GLY A 34 -12.13 4.14 14.68
C GLY A 34 -12.63 5.05 15.81
N ALA A 35 -13.95 5.12 15.97
CA ALA A 35 -14.57 5.89 17.06
C ALA A 35 -14.19 5.37 18.46
N ASP A 36 -13.72 4.13 18.55
CA ASP A 36 -13.19 3.50 19.76
C ASP A 36 -11.69 3.79 19.99
N GLY A 37 -11.08 4.63 19.15
CA GLY A 37 -9.66 4.97 19.20
C GLY A 37 -8.73 3.85 18.73
N LYS A 38 -9.26 2.75 18.16
CA LYS A 38 -8.45 1.65 17.65
C LYS A 38 -8.18 1.81 16.16
N PRO A 39 -7.02 1.35 15.66
CA PRO A 39 -6.72 1.43 14.25
C PRO A 39 -7.57 0.45 13.44
N HIS A 40 -8.12 0.93 12.33
CA HIS A 40 -8.86 0.17 11.34
C HIS A 40 -8.17 0.31 9.99
N ALA A 41 -8.04 -0.80 9.27
CA ALA A 41 -7.57 -0.83 7.90
C ALA A 41 -8.76 -0.72 6.93
N LEU A 42 -8.51 -0.11 5.78
CA LEU A 42 -9.39 -0.06 4.62
C LEU A 42 -8.59 -0.58 3.43
N ILE A 43 -9.17 -1.49 2.64
CA ILE A 43 -8.59 -1.95 1.38
C ILE A 43 -9.61 -1.85 0.25
N ARG A 44 -9.14 -1.46 -0.93
CA ARG A 44 -9.95 -1.20 -2.14
C ARG A 44 -9.33 -1.86 -3.37
N PRO A 45 -9.22 -3.21 -3.43
CA PRO A 45 -8.79 -3.86 -4.66
C PRO A 45 -9.67 -3.44 -5.84
N CYS A 46 -9.10 -3.43 -7.04
CA CYS A 46 -9.84 -3.03 -8.23
C CYS A 46 -10.96 -4.04 -8.56
N GLY A 47 -12.19 -3.55 -8.71
CA GLY A 47 -13.36 -4.39 -8.99
C GLY A 47 -13.54 -5.56 -8.01
N ASP A 48 -13.69 -6.77 -8.55
CA ASP A 48 -13.86 -8.02 -7.79
C ASP A 48 -12.56 -8.86 -7.76
N ASP A 49 -11.42 -8.20 -7.87
CA ASP A 49 -10.13 -8.85 -7.95
C ASP A 49 -9.85 -9.77 -6.76
N ARG A 50 -9.19 -10.88 -7.08
CA ARG A 50 -8.52 -11.69 -6.08
C ARG A 50 -7.24 -10.99 -5.65
N VAL A 51 -6.91 -11.09 -4.37
CA VAL A 51 -5.64 -10.61 -3.83
C VAL A 51 -4.88 -11.72 -3.13
N GLN A 52 -3.56 -11.64 -3.19
CA GLN A 52 -2.64 -12.55 -2.53
C GLN A 52 -1.60 -11.77 -1.74
N GLY A 53 -0.92 -12.45 -0.80
CA GLY A 53 0.11 -11.80 0.01
C GLY A 53 -0.45 -10.79 1.02
N LEU A 54 -1.78 -10.75 1.22
CA LEU A 54 -2.41 -9.81 2.13
C LEU A 54 -1.82 -9.98 3.54
N SER A 55 -1.21 -8.91 4.06
CA SER A 55 -0.47 -8.98 5.30
C SER A 55 -0.34 -7.63 5.98
N LEU A 56 -0.15 -7.69 7.30
CA LEU A 56 0.35 -6.61 8.11
C LEU A 56 1.71 -7.03 8.67
N THR A 57 2.72 -6.20 8.46
CA THR A 57 4.07 -6.40 8.99
C THR A 57 4.47 -5.22 9.86
N GLY A 58 4.77 -5.48 11.13
CA GLY A 58 5.26 -4.47 12.07
C GLY A 58 6.72 -4.73 12.42
N THR A 59 7.58 -3.73 12.21
CA THR A 59 9.03 -3.85 12.43
C THR A 59 9.56 -2.66 13.25
N LYS A 60 10.78 -2.81 13.77
CA LYS A 60 11.51 -1.71 14.46
C LYS A 60 12.24 -0.79 13.48
N ALA A 61 12.43 -1.21 12.23
CA ALA A 61 13.15 -0.41 11.26
C ALA A 61 12.26 0.75 10.78
N LYS A 62 12.87 1.92 10.54
CA LYS A 62 12.13 3.13 10.16
C LYS A 62 11.50 3.05 8.77
N ASP A 63 12.08 2.21 7.91
CA ASP A 63 11.66 1.95 6.52
C ASP A 63 10.72 0.75 6.41
N GLY A 64 10.33 0.14 7.53
CA GLY A 64 9.47 -1.05 7.55
C GLY A 64 10.20 -2.35 7.23
N SER A 65 11.50 -2.31 6.93
CA SER A 65 12.27 -3.53 6.62
C SER A 65 12.52 -4.41 7.86
N GLY A 66 12.74 -5.70 7.63
CA GLY A 66 13.15 -6.65 8.66
C GLY A 66 12.06 -7.65 9.09
N PRO A 67 12.30 -8.41 10.18
CA PRO A 67 11.39 -9.46 10.61
C PRO A 67 10.06 -8.87 11.09
N ASN A 68 8.95 -9.53 10.73
CA ASN A 68 7.64 -9.19 11.26
C ASN A 68 7.56 -9.55 12.75
N LEU A 69 7.49 -8.54 13.61
CA LEU A 69 7.38 -8.66 15.06
C LEU A 69 5.96 -8.40 15.56
N SER A 70 5.08 -7.86 14.71
CA SER A 70 3.72 -7.48 15.08
C SER A 70 2.84 -7.37 13.84
N GLY A 71 1.99 -8.37 13.60
CA GLY A 71 1.06 -8.34 12.49
C GLY A 71 0.54 -9.72 12.13
N TRP A 72 0.22 -9.95 10.87
CA TRP A 72 -0.42 -11.18 10.41
C TRP A 72 -0.26 -11.33 8.91
N HIS A 73 -0.53 -12.53 8.40
CA HIS A 73 -0.51 -12.81 6.96
C HIS A 73 -1.62 -13.80 6.59
N VAL A 74 -2.27 -13.56 5.45
CA VAL A 74 -3.28 -14.43 4.85
C VAL A 74 -2.58 -15.37 3.85
N PRO A 75 -2.56 -16.69 4.12
CA PRO A 75 -1.82 -17.65 3.29
C PRO A 75 -2.46 -17.89 1.92
N ASP A 76 -3.78 -17.74 1.84
CA ASP A 76 -4.56 -18.06 0.66
C ASP A 76 -4.81 -16.82 -0.21
N THR A 77 -5.14 -17.04 -1.48
CA THR A 77 -5.68 -15.97 -2.32
C THR A 77 -7.15 -15.76 -1.99
N VAL A 78 -7.53 -14.54 -1.64
CA VAL A 78 -8.88 -14.18 -1.19
C VAL A 78 -9.53 -13.18 -2.13
N ARG A 79 -10.87 -13.08 -2.09
CA ARG A 79 -11.63 -11.97 -2.71
C ARG A 79 -12.19 -11.10 -1.61
N PRO A 80 -11.44 -10.09 -1.14
CA PRO A 80 -11.87 -9.32 0.01
C PRO A 80 -12.96 -8.29 -0.35
N GLY A 81 -13.09 -7.94 -1.64
CA GLY A 81 -13.85 -6.77 -2.08
C GLY A 81 -13.36 -5.49 -1.39
N ASN A 82 -14.19 -4.45 -1.43
CA ASN A 82 -13.97 -3.27 -0.61
C ASN A 82 -14.24 -3.63 0.86
N ALA A 83 -13.20 -3.59 1.68
CA ALA A 83 -13.28 -4.03 3.07
C ALA A 83 -12.75 -2.97 4.05
N GLY A 84 -13.34 -2.96 5.25
CA GLY A 84 -12.86 -2.23 6.41
C GLY A 84 -12.88 -3.14 7.63
N PHE A 85 -11.78 -3.20 8.38
CA PHE A 85 -11.63 -4.15 9.49
C PHE A 85 -10.65 -3.62 10.56
N PRO A 86 -10.75 -4.06 11.83
CA PRO A 86 -9.75 -3.71 12.84
C PRO A 86 -8.36 -4.17 12.41
N LEU A 87 -7.35 -3.30 12.52
CA LEU A 87 -6.02 -3.51 11.92
C LEU A 87 -5.36 -4.84 12.33
N PHE A 88 -5.55 -5.28 13.58
CA PHE A 88 -5.01 -6.54 14.11
C PHE A 88 -6.06 -7.67 14.24
N SER A 89 -7.23 -7.50 13.64
CA SER A 89 -8.29 -8.50 13.60
C SER A 89 -8.93 -8.51 12.20
N PRO A 90 -8.21 -9.05 11.19
CA PRO A 90 -8.74 -9.24 9.85
C PRO A 90 -9.97 -10.16 9.84
N LEU A 91 -10.72 -10.14 8.74
CA LEU A 91 -11.95 -10.93 8.61
C LEU A 91 -11.64 -12.44 8.74
N THR A 92 -12.51 -13.15 9.47
CA THR A 92 -12.26 -14.54 9.89
C THR A 92 -12.15 -15.51 8.72
N ASP A 93 -12.91 -15.27 7.65
CA ASP A 93 -12.92 -16.04 6.41
C ASP A 93 -11.63 -15.91 5.60
N TRP A 94 -10.78 -14.92 5.90
CA TRP A 94 -9.44 -14.82 5.29
C TRP A 94 -8.42 -15.71 5.97
N HIS A 95 -8.75 -16.35 7.10
CA HIS A 95 -7.87 -17.28 7.81
C HIS A 95 -6.46 -16.73 8.10
N ALA A 96 -6.39 -15.44 8.43
CA ALA A 96 -5.12 -14.77 8.70
C ALA A 96 -4.38 -15.43 9.88
N ARG A 97 -3.08 -15.64 9.70
CA ARG A 97 -2.19 -16.22 10.70
C ARG A 97 -1.45 -15.09 11.42
N PRO A 98 -1.57 -14.98 12.76
CA PRO A 98 -0.88 -13.94 13.51
C PRO A 98 0.63 -14.19 13.53
N SER A 99 1.39 -13.11 13.60
CA SER A 99 2.83 -13.08 13.82
C SER A 99 3.18 -12.06 14.89
N GLY A 100 3.80 -12.51 15.97
CA GLY A 100 4.17 -11.64 17.09
C GLY A 100 2.97 -10.92 17.73
N THR A 101 3.19 -9.68 18.17
CA THR A 101 2.20 -8.89 18.92
C THR A 101 1.00 -8.47 18.05
N GLN A 102 -0.22 -8.66 18.56
CA GLN A 102 -1.48 -8.32 17.85
C GLN A 102 -2.10 -7.00 18.34
N THR A 103 -1.26 -6.03 18.67
CA THR A 103 -1.67 -4.69 19.11
C THR A 103 -0.67 -3.67 18.59
N PRO A 104 -1.07 -2.39 18.45
CA PRO A 104 -0.14 -1.33 18.07
C PRO A 104 1.01 -1.23 19.09
N VAL A 105 2.24 -1.18 18.59
CA VAL A 105 3.45 -0.99 19.39
C VAL A 105 4.02 0.40 19.07
N ALA A 106 4.40 1.12 20.12
CA ALA A 106 5.08 2.40 19.96
C ALA A 106 6.40 2.20 19.19
N ASP A 107 6.79 3.20 18.39
CA ASP A 107 8.01 3.23 17.58
C ASP A 107 8.14 2.15 16.50
N TYR A 108 7.11 1.33 16.26
CA TYR A 108 7.10 0.39 15.14
C TYR A 108 6.65 1.09 13.86
N THR A 109 7.24 0.67 12.75
CA THR A 109 6.76 0.98 11.40
C THR A 109 5.95 -0.22 10.93
N TYR A 110 4.75 0.05 10.42
CA TYR A 110 3.85 -0.96 9.88
C TYR A 110 3.75 -0.85 8.37
N GLN A 111 3.69 -2.00 7.72
CA GLN A 111 3.38 -2.14 6.31
C GLN A 111 2.14 -3.01 6.16
N LEU A 112 1.08 -2.45 5.58
CA LEU A 112 -0.10 -3.18 5.13
C LEU A 112 0.01 -3.32 3.62
N GLY A 113 -0.07 -4.55 3.11
CA GLY A 113 0.05 -4.74 1.67
C GLY A 113 -0.57 -6.02 1.14
N PHE A 114 -0.78 -6.03 -0.16
CA PHE A 114 -1.28 -7.14 -0.96
C PHE A 114 -0.92 -6.93 -2.43
N MET A 115 -1.08 -7.96 -3.24
CA MET A 115 -0.91 -7.91 -4.70
C MET A 115 -2.14 -8.49 -5.37
N LYS A 116 -2.40 -8.12 -6.63
CA LYS A 116 -3.38 -8.84 -7.45
C LYS A 116 -3.02 -10.33 -7.51
N GLY A 117 -4.02 -11.18 -7.33
CA GLY A 117 -3.90 -12.64 -7.26
C GLY A 117 -3.79 -13.36 -8.61
N GLU A 118 -3.54 -12.62 -9.69
CA GLU A 118 -3.45 -13.15 -11.06
C GLU A 118 -2.00 -13.18 -11.56
N SER A 119 -1.72 -14.02 -12.57
CA SER A 119 -0.35 -14.32 -13.04
C SER A 119 0.41 -13.13 -13.63
N ASN A 120 -0.28 -12.05 -13.98
CA ASN A 120 0.34 -10.85 -14.53
C ASN A 120 0.65 -9.76 -13.47
N TYR A 121 0.28 -9.95 -12.20
CA TYR A 121 0.58 -9.06 -11.08
C TYR A 121 0.46 -7.56 -11.46
N GLU A 122 -0.69 -7.15 -11.99
CA GLU A 122 -0.86 -5.79 -12.54
C GLU A 122 -0.55 -4.69 -11.53
N TYR A 123 -0.89 -4.92 -10.26
CA TYR A 123 -0.60 -3.99 -9.19
C TYR A 123 -0.19 -4.66 -7.88
N SER A 124 0.57 -3.89 -7.12
CA SER A 124 0.88 -4.11 -5.72
C SER A 124 0.34 -2.95 -4.89
N VAL A 125 0.11 -3.22 -3.61
CA VAL A 125 -0.34 -2.23 -2.65
C VAL A 125 0.58 -2.33 -1.45
N THR A 126 1.22 -1.22 -1.12
CA THR A 126 2.05 -1.10 0.08
C THR A 126 1.74 0.22 0.76
N LEU A 127 1.09 0.14 1.92
CA LEU A 127 0.87 1.28 2.80
C LEU A 127 1.85 1.21 3.97
N THR A 128 2.70 2.21 4.10
CA THR A 128 3.61 2.36 5.25
C THR A 128 3.09 3.42 6.21
N PHE A 129 3.09 3.12 7.51
CA PHE A 129 2.65 4.07 8.53
C PHE A 129 3.27 3.79 9.89
N ARG A 130 3.25 4.80 10.77
CA ARG A 130 3.57 4.65 12.20
C ARG A 130 2.36 4.96 13.05
N THR A 131 2.36 4.45 14.29
CA THR A 131 1.34 4.81 15.29
C THR A 131 1.28 6.32 15.55
N ALA A 132 2.42 7.02 15.44
CA ALA A 132 2.51 8.47 15.54
C ALA A 132 1.82 9.21 14.38
N ASP A 133 1.66 8.59 13.21
CA ASP A 133 0.95 9.20 12.08
C ASP A 133 -0.56 9.09 12.29
N LEU A 134 -1.03 7.95 12.80
CA LEU A 134 -2.42 7.76 13.18
C LEU A 134 -2.86 8.72 14.29
N ALA A 135 -1.97 8.99 15.26
CA ALA A 135 -2.25 9.93 16.36
C ALA A 135 -2.45 11.39 15.89
N LYS A 136 -2.01 11.74 14.67
CA LYS A 136 -2.19 13.07 14.08
C LYS A 136 -3.47 13.19 13.26
N LEU A 137 -4.17 12.08 13.00
CA LEU A 137 -5.40 12.07 12.22
C LEU A 137 -6.51 12.78 12.98
N LYS A 138 -7.21 13.68 12.29
CA LYS A 138 -8.48 14.23 12.77
C LYS A 138 -9.59 13.19 12.59
N PRO A 139 -10.70 13.31 13.34
CA PRO A 139 -11.88 12.47 13.10
C PRO A 139 -12.31 12.50 11.62
N GLY A 140 -12.52 11.32 11.03
CA GLY A 140 -12.90 11.16 9.61
C GLY A 140 -11.72 11.23 8.62
N GLN A 141 -10.49 11.38 9.10
CA GLN A 141 -9.29 11.26 8.27
C GLN A 141 -8.74 9.84 8.27
N VAL A 142 -8.07 9.53 7.17
CA VAL A 142 -7.30 8.31 6.95
C VAL A 142 -5.86 8.67 6.64
N TRP A 143 -4.94 7.77 6.95
CA TRP A 143 -3.57 7.77 6.44
C TRP A 143 -3.51 6.85 5.23
N ALA A 144 -3.18 7.42 4.07
CA ALA A 144 -3.01 6.72 2.80
C ALA A 144 -2.02 7.50 1.96
N ASP A 145 -1.31 6.86 1.02
CA ASP A 145 -0.43 7.57 0.08
C ASP A 145 0.55 8.53 0.80
N ASP A 146 1.14 8.04 1.90
CA ASP A 146 2.05 8.76 2.79
C ASP A 146 1.56 10.12 3.34
N ARG A 147 0.24 10.30 3.42
CA ARG A 147 -0.37 11.53 3.94
C ARG A 147 -1.71 11.30 4.64
N ALA A 148 -2.08 12.26 5.48
CA ALA A 148 -3.43 12.35 6.02
C ALA A 148 -4.37 12.96 4.96
N MET A 149 -5.51 12.33 4.73
CA MET A 149 -6.58 12.83 3.86
C MET A 149 -7.95 12.46 4.42
N SER A 150 -9.02 13.06 3.90
CA SER A 150 -10.38 12.62 4.24
C SER A 150 -10.68 11.24 3.67
N LEU A 151 -11.62 10.51 4.28
CA LEU A 151 -12.08 9.23 3.75
C LEU A 151 -12.54 9.35 2.28
N GLY A 152 -13.31 10.40 1.94
CA GLY A 152 -13.80 10.60 0.57
C GLY A 152 -12.70 10.87 -0.45
N GLU A 153 -11.62 11.56 -0.05
CA GLU A 153 -10.44 11.73 -0.92
C GLU A 153 -9.73 10.38 -1.17
N PHE A 154 -9.65 9.51 -0.17
CA PHE A 154 -9.09 8.17 -0.35
C PHE A 154 -9.96 7.30 -1.26
N GLU A 155 -11.29 7.28 -1.06
CA GLU A 155 -12.19 6.50 -1.91
C GLU A 155 -12.06 6.93 -3.37
N LYS A 156 -12.03 8.25 -3.62
CA LYS A 156 -11.83 8.78 -4.97
C LYS A 156 -10.46 8.41 -5.54
N LEU A 157 -9.40 8.55 -4.74
CA LEU A 157 -8.05 8.18 -5.17
C LEU A 157 -7.95 6.70 -5.55
N ALA A 158 -8.59 5.82 -4.78
CA ALA A 158 -8.63 4.39 -5.07
C ALA A 158 -9.44 4.09 -6.35
N GLU A 159 -10.59 4.73 -6.52
CA GLU A 159 -11.42 4.59 -7.74
C GLU A 159 -10.68 5.08 -9.00
N ASP A 160 -10.04 6.24 -8.93
CA ASP A 160 -9.28 6.84 -10.04
C ASP A 160 -8.03 6.02 -10.42
N SER A 161 -7.62 5.05 -9.59
CA SER A 161 -6.40 4.26 -9.77
C SER A 161 -6.58 2.92 -10.51
N CYS A 162 -7.82 2.48 -10.79
CA CYS A 162 -8.14 1.10 -11.19
C CYS A 162 -8.37 0.81 -12.70
#